data_AF-A0A7C5JIW5-F1
#
_entry.id   AF-A0A7C5JIW5-F1
#
_cell.length_a   1.000
_cell.length_b   1.000
_cell.length_c   1.000
_cell.angle_alpha   90.00
_cell.angle_beta   90.00
_cell.angle_gamma   90.00
#
_symmetry.space_group_name_H-M   'P 1'
#
loop_
_entity.id
_entity.type
_entity.pdbx_description
1 polymer ?
#
loop_
_entity_poly.entity_id
_entity_poly.type
_entity_poly.pdbx_seq_one_letter_code
_entity_poly.pdbx_strand_id
1 'polypeptide(L)' 'RWGSCSSDNCISFNYHLVKLSSSLIEYVVVHELAHIVHHNHSKDFWQLVNRYLPDYKIKEEKIRAFEKLI' A
#
# COMPACT_ATOMS: atom_id res chain seq x y z
N ARG A 1 10.35 -0.75 -1.28
CA ARG A 1 9.06 -1.48 -1.35
C ARG A 1 8.65 -1.83 0.08
N TRP A 2 7.44 -1.46 0.48
CA TRP A 2 6.92 -1.66 1.85
C TRP A 2 6.16 -2.99 2.01
N GLY A 3 5.65 -3.52 0.91
CA GLY A 3 5.11 -4.86 0.80
C GLY A 3 5.25 -5.39 -0.63
N SER A 4 4.73 -6.58 -0.84
CA SER A 4 4.55 -7.18 -2.15
C SER A 4 3.43 -8.24 -2.11
N CYS A 5 2.68 -8.33 -3.20
CA CYS A 5 1.78 -9.43 -3.48
C CYS A 5 2.31 -10.23 -4.68
N SER A 6 2.43 -11.54 -4.52
CA SER A 6 2.80 -12.46 -5.60
C SER A 6 1.59 -12.81 -6.50
N SER A 7 1.85 -13.49 -7.62
CA SER A 7 0.80 -13.94 -8.55
C SER A 7 -0.13 -15.02 -7.97
N ASP A 8 0.32 -15.74 -6.94
CA ASP A 8 -0.46 -16.70 -6.15
C ASP A 8 -1.13 -16.06 -4.93
N ASN A 9 -1.21 -14.72 -4.88
CA ASN A 9 -1.85 -13.93 -3.82
C ASN A 9 -1.20 -14.06 -2.43
N CYS A 10 0.09 -14.42 -2.38
CA CYS A 10 0.86 -14.37 -1.14
C CYS A 10 1.30 -12.92 -0.89
N ILE A 11 0.87 -12.35 0.24
CA ILE A 11 1.26 -11.01 0.66
C ILE A 11 2.42 -11.10 1.64
N SER A 12 3.45 -10.32 1.39
CA SER A 12 4.61 -10.15 2.28
C SER A 12 4.80 -8.68 2.62
N PHE A 13 5.26 -8.41 3.83
CA PHE A 13 5.48 -7.05 4.33
C PHE A 13 6.93 -6.86 4.77
N ASN A 14 7.45 -5.65 4.55
CA ASN A 14 8.77 -5.27 5.01
C ASN A 14 8.74 -4.97 6.52
N TYR A 15 9.67 -5.52 7.30
CA TYR A 15 9.75 -5.28 8.74
C TYR A 15 9.93 -3.79 9.10
N HIS A 16 10.45 -2.96 8.20
CA HIS A 16 10.54 -1.51 8.41
C HIS A 16 9.19 -0.82 8.57
N LEU A 17 8.06 -1.47 8.25
CA LEU A 17 6.72 -0.95 8.55
C LEU A 17 6.57 -0.55 10.02
N VAL A 18 7.31 -1.19 10.95
CA VAL A 18 7.31 -0.81 12.38
C VAL A 18 7.74 0.64 12.65
N LYS A 19 8.41 1.29 11.68
CA LYS A 19 8.81 2.70 11.77
C LYS A 19 7.71 3.67 11.32
N LEU A 20 6.68 3.16 10.66
CA LEU A 20 5.57 3.96 10.15
C LEU A 20 4.48 4.11 11.22
N SER A 21 3.70 5.18 11.12
CA SER A 21 2.48 5.29 11.92
C SER A 21 1.45 4.25 11.48
N SER A 22 0.52 3.88 12.38
CA SER A 22 -0.56 2.92 12.08
C SER A 22 -1.36 3.31 10.82
N SER A 23 -1.60 4.60 10.62
CA SER A 23 -2.30 5.14 9.44
C SER A 23 -1.55 4.90 8.12
N LEU A 24 -0.22 4.90 8.13
CA LEU A 24 0.60 4.59 6.96
C LEU A 24 0.78 3.08 6.76
N ILE A 25 0.80 2.30 7.84
CA ILE A 25 0.77 0.83 7.76
C ILE A 25 -0.55 0.38 7.09
N GLU A 26 -1.68 0.96 7.49
CA GLU A 26 -3.00 0.71 6.87
C GLU A 26 -2.97 0.93 5.36
N TYR A 27 -2.35 2.02 4.90
CA TYR A 27 -2.17 2.26 3.46
C TYR A 27 -1.44 1.12 2.76
N VAL A 28 -0.31 0.66 3.31
CA VAL A 28 0.46 -0.44 2.70
C VAL A 28 -0.36 -1.73 2.70
N VAL A 29 -1.07 -2.03 3.79
CA VAL A 29 -1.92 -3.23 3.87
C VAL A 29 -3.04 -3.19 2.83
N VAL A 30 -3.79 -2.08 2.73
CA VAL A 30 -4.85 -1.93 1.73
C VAL A 30 -4.29 -2.01 0.31
N HIS A 31 -3.11 -1.43 0.07
CA HIS A 31 -2.41 -1.49 -1.22
C HIS A 31 -2.09 -2.94 -1.62
N GLU A 32 -1.48 -3.73 -0.73
CA GLU A 32 -1.14 -5.12 -1.03
C GLU A 32 -2.40 -6.00 -1.16
N LEU A 33 -3.44 -5.75 -0.37
CA LEU A 33 -4.73 -6.46 -0.51
C LEU A 33 -5.41 -6.16 -1.84
N ALA A 34 -5.31 -4.92 -2.35
CA ALA A 34 -5.86 -4.58 -3.65
C ALA A 34 -5.16 -5.35 -4.80
N HIS A 35 -3.90 -5.76 -4.61
CA HIS A 35 -3.18 -6.58 -5.58
C HIS A 35 -3.71 -8.01 -5.75
N ILE A 36 -4.51 -8.52 -4.80
CA ILE A 36 -5.23 -9.80 -4.94
C ILE A 36 -6.26 -9.73 -6.08
N VAL A 37 -6.87 -8.56 -6.28
CA VAL A 37 -7.91 -8.35 -7.30
C VAL A 37 -7.32 -7.76 -8.58
N HIS A 38 -6.35 -6.86 -8.44
CA HIS A 38 -5.71 -6.16 -9.56
C HIS A 38 -4.18 -6.20 -9.44
N HIS A 39 -3.53 -7.08 -10.21
CA HIS A 39 -2.08 -7.27 -10.16
C HIS A 39 -1.23 -6.10 -10.72
N ASN A 40 -1.86 -5.00 -11.14
CA ASN A 40 -1.20 -3.79 -11.63
C ASN A 40 -1.85 -2.55 -11.03
N HIS A 41 -1.17 -1.40 -11.10
CA HIS A 41 -1.66 -0.12 -10.62
C HIS A 41 -2.58 0.59 -11.63
N SER A 42 -3.52 -0.15 -12.23
CA SER A 42 -4.51 0.39 -13.16
C SER A 42 -5.52 1.32 -12.47
N LYS A 43 -6.38 1.96 -13.27
CA LYS A 43 -7.47 2.80 -12.76
C LYS A 43 -8.39 2.02 -11.81
N ASP A 44 -8.65 0.74 -12.09
CA ASP A 44 -9.53 -0.09 -11.27
C ASP A 44 -8.88 -0.47 -9.93
N PHE A 45 -7.56 -0.72 -9.92
CA PHE A 45 -6.78 -0.86 -8.68
C PHE A 45 -6.96 0.37 -7.79
N TRP A 46 -6.75 1.57 -8.31
CA TRP A 46 -6.85 2.79 -7.50
C TRP A 46 -8.29 3.11 -7.09
N GLN A 47 -9.29 2.75 -7.89
CA GLN A 47 -10.70 2.83 -7.47
C GLN A 47 -10.99 1.90 -6.29
N LEU A 48 -10.44 0.67 -6.31
CA LEU A 48 -10.59 -0.29 -5.22
C LEU A 48 -9.91 0.21 -3.95
N VAL A 49 -8.67 0.70 -4.04
CA VAL A 49 -7.97 1.32 -2.91
C VAL A 49 -8.77 2.50 -2.35
N ASN A 50 -9.24 3.42 -3.21
CA ASN A 50 -10.02 4.58 -2.80
C ASN A 50 -11.34 4.21 -2.11
N ARG A 51 -11.97 3.10 -2.51
CA ARG A 51 -13.21 2.61 -1.88
C ARG A 51 -13.02 2.26 -0.41
N TYR A 52 -11.88 1.67 -0.05
CA TYR A 52 -11.57 1.27 1.33
C TYR A 52 -10.75 2.33 2.08
N LEU A 53 -10.04 3.18 1.36
CA LEU A 53 -9.13 4.18 1.91
C LEU A 53 -9.24 5.51 1.12
N PRO A 54 -10.29 6.31 1.34
CA PRO A 54 -10.55 7.52 0.54
C PRO A 54 -9.42 8.57 0.61
N ASP A 55 -8.63 8.55 1.68
CA ASP A 55 -7.48 9.44 1.90
C ASP A 55 -6.15 8.87 1.39
N TYR A 56 -6.17 7.80 0.58
CA TYR A 56 -4.97 7.08 0.15
C TYR A 56 -3.93 7.96 -0.54
N LYS A 57 -4.33 9.02 -1.26
CA LYS A 57 -3.40 9.93 -1.95
C LYS A 57 -2.50 10.67 -0.96
N ILE A 58 -3.09 11.14 0.15
CA ILE A 58 -2.33 11.81 1.21
C ILE A 58 -1.36 10.82 1.87
N LYS A 59 -1.81 9.58 2.08
CA LYS A 59 -0.97 8.51 2.65
C LYS A 59 0.15 8.10 1.70
N GLU A 60 -0.11 8.03 0.40
CA GLU A 60 0.89 7.76 -0.64
C GLU A 60 1.98 8.84 -0.65
N GLU A 61 1.60 10.11 -0.60
CA GLU A 61 2.56 11.23 -0.52
C GLU A 61 3.44 11.14 0.73
N LYS A 62 2.84 10.82 1.89
CA LYS A 62 3.57 10.63 3.15
C LYS A 62 4.53 9.44 3.10
N ILE A 63 4.13 8.32 2.50
CA ILE A 63 5.01 7.16 2.29
C ILE A 63 6.20 7.56 1.41
N ARG A 64 5.96 8.22 0.28
CA ARG A 64 7.03 8.66 -0.64
C ARG A 64 7.96 9.68 0.01
N ALA A 65 7.44 10.55 0.87
CA ALA A 65 8.25 11.48 1.66
C ALA A 65 9.10 10.73 2.69
N PHE A 66 8.51 9.75 3.40
CA PHE A 66 9.23 8.92 4.36
C PHE A 66 10.36 8.13 3.70
N GLU A 67 10.14 7.55 2.51
CA GLU A 67 11.17 6.83 1.73
C GLU A 67 12.41 7.67 1.41
N LYS A 68 12.31 9.00 1.38
CA LYS A 68 13.46 9.89 1.15
C LYS A 68 14.28 10.18 2.41
N LEU A 69 13.76 9.82 3.58
CA LEU A 69 14.39 10.11 4.88
C LEU A 69 15.17 8.91 5.45
N ILE A 70 15.05 7.75 4.83
CA ILE A 70 15.71 6.48 5.19
C ILE A 70 16.66 6.04 4.10
#